data_AF-A0A1W9Z8J9-F1
#
_entry.id   AF-A0A1W9Z8J9-F1
#
_cell.length_a   1.000
_cell.length_b   1.000
_cell.length_c   1.000
_cell.angle_alpha   90.00
_cell.angle_beta   90.00
_cell.angle_gamma   90.00
#
_symmetry.space_group_name_H-M   'P 1'
#
loop_
_entity.id
_entity.type
_entity.pdbx_description
1 polymer ?
#
loop_
_entity_poly.entity_id
_entity_poly.type
_entity_poly.pdbx_seq_one_letter_code
_entity_poly.pdbx_strand_id
1 'polypeptide(L)'
;MRITRLGRADVYALTGVTVAEVDRSTAITDPGHRPGRPPGLTHRDRVLLTLVALRTNLTERALAAIFDTSQPTAHRIIRDLTAAVAGLFVPDQFDDTDTLLLDGTLIPVHDQSLPDRARTTVARSIFR
;
A
#
# COMPACT_ATOMS: atom_id res chain seq x y z
N MET A 1 19.55 -20.02 -15.57
CA MET A 1 18.52 -19.28 -14.79
C MET A 1 19.22 -18.12 -14.09
N ARG A 2 19.03 -16.89 -14.56
CA ARG A 2 19.75 -15.70 -14.06
C ARG A 2 18.82 -15.02 -13.04
N ILE A 3 19.12 -15.16 -11.75
CA ILE A 3 18.39 -14.43 -10.71
C ILE A 3 19.11 -13.08 -10.58
N THR A 4 18.58 -12.06 -11.23
CA THR A 4 19.05 -10.68 -11.05
C THR A 4 18.37 -10.11 -9.81
N ARG A 5 19.14 -9.51 -8.90
CA ARG A 5 18.59 -8.79 -7.74
C ARG A 5 17.79 -7.59 -8.25
N LEU A 6 16.50 -7.51 -7.89
CA LEU A 6 15.67 -6.33 -8.17
C LEU A 6 16.21 -5.13 -7.38
N GLY A 7 16.54 -4.06 -8.09
CA GLY A 7 16.85 -2.77 -7.50
C GLY A 7 15.57 -1.97 -7.21
N ARG A 8 15.70 -0.89 -6.42
CA ARG A 8 14.57 0.02 -6.14
C ARG A 8 13.97 0.63 -7.42
N ALA A 9 14.80 0.91 -8.42
CA ALA A 9 14.36 1.38 -9.72
C ALA A 9 13.43 0.37 -10.42
N ASP A 10 13.76 -0.91 -10.34
CA ASP A 10 12.91 -1.99 -10.90
C ASP A 10 11.60 -2.11 -10.12
N VAL A 11 11.66 -1.95 -8.79
CA VAL A 11 10.45 -1.93 -7.94
C VAL A 11 9.53 -0.78 -8.35
N TYR A 12 10.05 0.44 -8.54
CA TYR A 12 9.24 1.57 -9.01
C TYR A 12 8.61 1.29 -10.38
N ALA A 13 9.40 0.81 -11.34
CA ALA A 13 8.94 0.54 -12.69
C ALA A 13 7.85 -0.56 -12.76
N LEU A 14 7.99 -1.62 -11.96
CA LEU A 14 7.07 -2.77 -11.99
C LEU A 14 5.80 -2.57 -11.18
N THR A 15 5.82 -1.67 -10.19
CA THR A 15 4.69 -1.46 -9.27
C THR A 15 3.90 -0.19 -9.59
N GLY A 16 4.46 0.68 -10.45
CA GLY A 16 3.88 1.98 -10.76
C GLY A 16 3.98 2.99 -9.61
N VAL A 17 4.64 2.64 -8.50
CA VAL A 17 4.89 3.53 -7.37
C VAL A 17 5.98 4.53 -7.76
N THR A 18 5.67 5.81 -7.62
CA THR A 18 6.59 6.90 -7.95
C THR A 18 7.47 7.28 -6.76
N VAL A 19 8.66 7.80 -7.05
CA VAL A 19 9.57 8.35 -6.03
C VAL A 19 8.89 9.48 -5.23
N ALA A 20 8.11 10.33 -5.90
CA ALA A 20 7.41 11.44 -5.26
C ALA A 20 6.32 10.95 -4.27
N GLU A 21 5.60 9.87 -4.59
CA GLU A 21 4.65 9.26 -3.66
C GLU A 21 5.35 8.70 -2.44
N VAL A 22 6.48 7.99 -2.64
CA VAL A 22 7.29 7.46 -1.53
C VAL A 22 7.77 8.59 -0.63
N ASP A 23 8.31 9.66 -1.20
CA ASP A 23 8.86 10.77 -0.43
C ASP A 23 7.74 11.53 0.32
N ARG A 24 6.59 11.75 -0.33
CA ARG A 24 5.40 12.36 0.30
C ARG A 24 4.90 11.51 1.46
N SER A 25 4.71 10.21 1.26
CA SER A 25 4.27 9.29 2.32
C SER A 25 5.31 9.16 3.43
N THR A 26 6.61 9.21 3.11
CA THR A 26 7.69 9.18 4.10
C THR A 26 7.65 10.41 5.00
N ALA A 27 7.42 11.60 4.43
CA ALA A 27 7.34 12.85 5.20
C ALA A 27 6.16 12.86 6.19
N ILE A 28 5.03 12.26 5.82
CA ILE A 28 3.82 12.21 6.66
C ILE A 28 3.90 11.12 7.74
N THR A 29 4.64 10.05 7.46
CA THR A 29 4.75 8.87 8.34
C THR A 29 6.01 8.86 9.20
N ASP A 30 6.86 9.89 9.13
CA ASP A 30 8.12 9.95 9.87
C ASP A 30 7.86 9.74 11.38
N PRO A 31 8.30 8.60 11.96
CA PRO A 31 8.03 8.28 13.35
C PRO A 31 8.88 9.11 14.33
N GLY A 32 9.71 10.02 13.80
CA GLY A 32 10.74 10.73 14.54
C GLY A 32 11.93 9.81 14.86
N HIS A 33 13.07 10.41 15.20
CA HIS A 33 14.25 9.65 15.60
C HIS A 33 14.00 8.94 16.95
N ARG A 34 13.87 7.61 16.92
CA ARG A 34 13.79 6.80 18.15
C ARG A 34 15.15 6.17 18.43
N PRO A 35 15.78 6.42 19.60
CA PRO A 35 17.05 5.80 19.93
C PRO A 35 16.88 4.28 20.10
N GLY A 36 17.71 3.49 19.39
CA GLY A 36 17.65 2.02 19.42
C GLY A 36 18.51 1.37 18.34
N ARG A 37 18.49 0.03 18.29
CA ARG A 37 19.18 -0.74 17.23
C ARG A 37 18.64 -0.29 15.87
N PRO A 38 19.51 0.05 14.90
CA PRO A 38 19.07 0.45 13.58
C PRO A 38 18.23 -0.68 12.99
N PRO A 39 17.02 -0.40 12.53
CA PRO A 39 16.20 -1.42 11.93
C PRO A 39 16.83 -1.94 10.64
N GLY A 40 16.63 -3.23 10.34
CA GLY A 40 17.15 -3.85 9.11
C GLY A 40 16.58 -3.26 7.80
N LEU A 41 15.55 -2.41 7.89
CA LEU A 41 14.93 -1.72 6.76
C LEU A 41 14.78 -0.23 7.11
N THR A 42 15.20 0.66 6.19
CA THR A 42 15.05 2.11 6.37
C THR A 42 13.57 2.50 6.44
N HIS A 43 13.23 3.62 7.08
CA HIS A 43 11.83 4.07 7.14
C HIS A 43 11.23 4.25 5.74
N ARG A 44 12.00 4.85 4.83
CA ARG A 44 11.61 5.01 3.42
C ARG A 44 11.32 3.68 2.71
N ASP A 45 12.11 2.64 2.97
CA ASP A 45 11.85 1.31 2.41
C ASP A 45 10.63 0.62 3.00
N ARG A 46 10.30 0.91 4.27
CA ARG A 46 9.07 0.41 4.89
C ARG A 46 7.84 1.02 4.25
N VAL A 47 7.90 2.33 3.99
CA VAL A 47 6.87 3.05 3.24
C VAL A 47 6.74 2.49 1.83
N LEU A 48 7.86 2.30 1.12
CA LEU A 48 7.85 1.66 -0.20
C LEU A 48 7.24 0.26 -0.16
N LEU A 49 7.59 -0.57 0.83
CA LEU A 49 7.02 -1.90 1.01
C LEU A 49 5.49 -1.83 1.15
N THR A 50 4.98 -0.94 2.00
CA THR A 50 3.54 -0.76 2.19
C THR A 50 2.85 -0.26 0.92
N LEU A 51 3.46 0.69 0.19
CA LEU A 51 2.91 1.17 -1.08
C LEU A 51 2.82 0.07 -2.12
N VAL A 52 3.84 -0.77 -2.24
CA VAL A 52 3.82 -1.92 -3.14
C VAL A 52 2.76 -2.93 -2.71
N ALA A 53 2.60 -3.16 -1.41
CA ALA A 53 1.56 -4.04 -0.88
C ALA A 53 0.13 -3.54 -1.20
N LEU A 54 -0.08 -2.22 -1.19
CA LEU A 54 -1.37 -1.60 -1.52
C LEU A 54 -1.63 -1.52 -3.03
N ARG A 55 -0.58 -1.48 -3.85
CA ARG A 55 -0.69 -1.31 -5.30
C ARG A 55 -0.70 -2.62 -6.07
N THR A 56 -0.29 -3.71 -5.43
CA THR A 56 -0.09 -5.00 -6.10
C THR A 56 -0.70 -6.13 -5.30
N ASN A 57 -1.20 -7.15 -5.99
CA ASN A 57 -1.73 -8.37 -5.38
C ASN A 57 -0.63 -9.37 -4.98
N LEU A 58 0.54 -8.86 -4.56
CA LEU A 58 1.66 -9.71 -4.15
C LEU A 58 1.44 -10.26 -2.75
N THR A 59 1.81 -11.54 -2.56
CA THR A 59 1.81 -12.13 -1.23
C THR A 59 2.86 -11.48 -0.32
N GLU A 60 2.61 -11.43 0.99
CA GLU A 60 3.58 -10.90 1.96
C GLU A 60 4.93 -11.64 1.91
N ARG A 61 4.95 -12.91 1.50
CA ARG A 61 6.17 -13.68 1.27
C ARG A 61 6.98 -13.16 0.08
N ALA A 62 6.30 -12.83 -1.02
CA ALA A 62 6.94 -12.23 -2.18
C ALA A 62 7.49 -10.84 -1.85
N LEU A 63 6.72 -10.03 -1.12
CA LEU A 63 7.17 -8.75 -0.62
C LEU A 63 8.41 -8.90 0.28
N ALA A 64 8.35 -9.82 1.25
CA ALA A 64 9.48 -10.08 2.14
C ALA A 64 10.76 -10.46 1.37
N ALA A 65 10.65 -11.26 0.31
CA ALA A 65 11.76 -11.61 -0.56
C ALA A 65 12.31 -10.42 -1.36
N ILE A 66 11.45 -9.54 -1.88
CA ILE A 66 11.85 -8.33 -2.61
C ILE A 66 12.59 -7.36 -1.70
N PHE A 67 12.13 -7.21 -0.45
CA PHE A 67 12.66 -6.25 0.51
C PHE A 67 13.73 -6.83 1.45
N ASP A 68 14.21 -8.05 1.19
CA ASP A 68 15.26 -8.72 1.98
C ASP A 68 14.96 -8.73 3.49
N THR A 69 13.71 -9.09 3.82
CA THR A 69 13.19 -9.11 5.19
C THR A 69 12.43 -10.40 5.48
N SER A 70 12.06 -10.62 6.74
CA SER A 70 11.22 -11.77 7.11
C SER A 70 9.75 -11.49 6.81
N GLN A 71 8.98 -12.52 6.43
CA GLN A 71 7.53 -12.36 6.22
C GLN A 71 6.80 -11.80 7.46
N PRO A 72 7.09 -12.21 8.71
CA PRO A 72 6.52 -11.59 9.90
C PRO A 72 6.90 -10.12 10.07
N THR A 73 8.08 -9.71 9.59
CA THR A 73 8.49 -8.30 9.59
C THR A 73 7.72 -7.51 8.54
N ALA A 74 7.57 -8.04 7.33
CA ALA A 74 6.77 -7.43 6.27
C ALA A 74 5.31 -7.23 6.72
N HIS A 75 4.70 -8.28 7.31
CA HIS A 75 3.35 -8.20 7.88
C HIS A 75 3.20 -7.05 8.89
N ARG A 76 4.13 -6.94 9.84
CA ARG A 76 4.10 -5.85 10.84
C ARG A 76 4.24 -4.47 10.20
N ILE A 77 5.16 -4.31 9.24
CA ILE A 77 5.34 -3.05 8.52
C ILE A 77 4.05 -2.65 7.79
N ILE A 78 3.44 -3.58 7.06
CA ILE A 78 2.19 -3.33 6.33
C ILE A 78 1.12 -2.91 7.32
N ARG A 79 0.84 -3.74 8.33
CA ARG A 79 -0.16 -3.44 9.36
C ARG A 79 0.03 -2.09 10.02
N ASP A 80 1.26 -1.74 10.38
CA ASP A 80 1.55 -0.52 11.14
C ASP A 80 1.50 0.75 10.26
N LEU A 81 1.79 0.65 8.96
CA LEU A 81 1.82 1.81 8.05
C LEU A 81 0.60 1.94 7.15
N THR A 82 -0.17 0.87 6.92
CA THR A 82 -1.31 0.88 5.99
C THR A 82 -2.30 1.98 6.33
N ALA A 83 -2.68 2.13 7.61
CA ALA A 83 -3.65 3.16 8.00
C ALA A 83 -3.14 4.59 7.70
N ALA A 84 -1.86 4.86 7.92
CA ALA A 84 -1.27 6.18 7.70
C ALA A 84 -1.06 6.50 6.21
N VAL A 85 -0.85 5.47 5.39
CA VAL A 85 -0.54 5.59 3.96
C VAL A 85 -1.80 5.52 3.10
N ALA A 86 -2.74 4.62 3.41
CA ALA A 86 -3.96 4.39 2.62
C ALA A 86 -4.85 5.64 2.51
N GLY A 87 -4.92 6.44 3.58
CA GLY A 87 -5.67 7.70 3.55
C GLY A 87 -5.14 8.74 2.56
N LEU A 88 -3.93 8.56 2.03
CA LEU A 88 -3.36 9.43 0.99
C LEU A 88 -3.80 9.04 -0.43
N PHE A 89 -4.40 7.86 -0.60
CA PHE A 89 -4.76 7.29 -1.90
C PHE A 89 -6.27 7.23 -2.13
N VAL A 90 -7.07 7.73 -1.20
CA VAL A 90 -8.51 7.89 -1.40
C VAL A 90 -8.73 9.25 -2.08
N PRO A 91 -9.31 9.28 -3.29
CA PRO A 91 -9.73 10.52 -3.92
C PRO A 91 -10.62 11.35 -3.00
N ASP A 92 -10.40 12.66 -2.96
CA ASP A 92 -11.18 13.59 -2.12
C ASP A 92 -12.67 13.59 -2.47
N GLN A 93 -13.01 13.24 -3.72
CA GLN A 93 -14.37 13.12 -4.22
C GLN A 93 -14.45 12.01 -5.27
N PHE A 94 -15.54 11.27 -5.23
CA PHE A 94 -16.01 10.42 -6.32
C PHE A 94 -17.30 11.03 -6.84
N ASP A 95 -17.46 11.17 -8.14
CA ASP A 95 -18.75 11.48 -8.74
C ASP A 95 -19.64 10.24 -8.64
N ASP A 96 -20.96 10.43 -8.44
CA ASP A 96 -21.93 9.32 -8.45
C ASP A 96 -21.91 8.56 -9.79
N THR A 97 -21.42 9.21 -10.86
CA THR A 97 -21.24 8.62 -12.19
C THR A 97 -19.92 7.85 -12.38
N ASP A 98 -18.97 7.95 -11.43
CA ASP A 98 -17.70 7.24 -11.53
C ASP A 98 -17.90 5.72 -11.38
N THR A 99 -17.04 4.95 -12.04
CA THR A 99 -16.93 3.51 -11.82
C THR A 99 -15.59 3.22 -11.17
N LEU A 100 -15.62 2.64 -9.97
CA LEU A 100 -14.41 2.29 -9.25
C LEU A 100 -13.97 0.88 -9.63
N LEU A 101 -12.73 0.76 -10.07
CA LEU A 101 -12.08 -0.53 -10.30
C LEU A 101 -11.28 -0.88 -9.04
N LEU A 102 -11.75 -1.85 -8.27
CA LEU A 102 -11.01 -2.42 -7.15
C LEU A 102 -10.56 -3.84 -7.52
N ASP A 103 -9.24 -4.07 -7.55
CA ASP A 103 -8.61 -5.39 -7.72
C ASP A 103 -9.20 -6.27 -8.85
N GLY A 104 -9.54 -5.65 -9.98
CA GLY A 104 -10.13 -6.33 -11.15
C GLY A 104 -11.65 -6.51 -11.10
N THR A 105 -12.30 -6.01 -10.06
CA THR A 105 -13.76 -5.95 -9.91
C THR A 105 -14.24 -4.53 -10.18
N LEU A 106 -15.12 -4.37 -11.17
CA LEU A 106 -15.80 -3.10 -11.43
C LEU A 106 -16.96 -2.93 -10.46
N ILE A 107 -16.94 -1.86 -9.67
CA ILE A 107 -18.03 -1.48 -8.76
C ILE A 107 -18.65 -0.17 -9.27
N PRO A 108 -19.88 -0.21 -9.80
CA PRO A 108 -20.60 1.01 -10.18
C PRO A 108 -21.01 1.77 -8.91
N VAL A 109 -20.63 3.05 -8.82
CA VAL A 109 -20.96 3.91 -7.66
C VAL A 109 -22.47 4.19 -7.58
N HIS A 110 -23.17 4.21 -8.72
CA HIS A 110 -24.60 4.54 -8.84
C HIS A 110 -25.58 3.36 -8.62
N ASP A 111 -25.11 2.13 -8.38
CA ASP A 111 -26.02 0.98 -8.21
C ASP A 111 -26.65 0.97 -6.82
N GLN A 112 -27.80 1.64 -6.71
CA GLN A 112 -28.57 1.73 -5.48
C GLN A 112 -29.30 0.42 -5.11
N SER A 113 -29.25 -0.62 -5.95
CA SER A 113 -29.88 -1.91 -5.65
C SER A 113 -29.06 -2.79 -4.70
N LEU A 114 -27.80 -2.41 -4.43
CA LEU A 114 -26.97 -3.05 -3.43
C LEU A 114 -27.52 -2.77 -2.01
N PRO A 115 -27.75 -3.81 -1.19
CA PRO A 115 -28.26 -3.65 0.16
C PRO A 115 -27.33 -2.77 0.98
N ASP A 116 -27.88 -1.94 1.87
CA ASP A 116 -27.19 -0.91 2.67
C ASP A 116 -25.96 -1.44 3.44
N ARG A 117 -25.97 -2.75 3.73
CA ARG A 117 -24.87 -3.51 4.35
C ARG A 117 -23.63 -3.62 3.44
N ALA A 118 -23.79 -3.71 2.12
CA ALA A 118 -22.69 -3.72 1.15
C ALA A 118 -22.04 -2.33 1.03
N ARG A 119 -22.85 -1.26 1.02
CA ARG A 119 -22.37 0.13 0.98
C ARG A 119 -21.53 0.49 2.21
N THR A 120 -22.04 0.14 3.38
CA THR A 120 -21.32 0.35 4.65
C THR A 120 -20.07 -0.52 4.76
N THR A 121 -20.05 -1.71 4.16
CA THR A 121 -18.89 -2.61 4.25
C THR A 121 -17.74 -2.13 3.38
N VAL A 122 -17.98 -1.60 2.18
CA VAL A 122 -16.92 -1.09 1.30
C VAL A 122 -16.26 0.14 1.93
N ALA A 123 -17.04 1.14 2.36
CA ALA A 123 -16.49 2.34 3.00
C ALA A 123 -15.79 2.06 4.36
N ARG A 124 -16.32 1.11 5.16
CA ARG A 124 -15.78 0.77 6.48
C ARG A 124 -14.62 -0.23 6.43
N SER A 125 -14.44 -0.93 5.30
CA SER A 125 -13.30 -1.84 5.06
C SER A 125 -12.07 -1.13 4.49
N ILE A 126 -12.23 0.07 3.91
CA ILE A 126 -11.13 0.83 3.30
C ILE A 126 -10.21 1.47 4.36
N PHE A 127 -10.69 1.66 5.60
CA PHE A 127 -9.99 2.46 6.63
C PHE A 127 -9.78 1.74 7.98
N ARG A 128 -9.80 0.40 8.03
CA ARG A 128 -9.50 -0.35 9.27
C ARG A 128 -8.23 -1.16 9.19
#